data_AF-A0A3B9KQ06-F1
#
_entry.id   AF-A0A3B9KQ06-F1
#
_cell.length_a   1.000
_cell.length_b   1.000
_cell.length_c   1.000
_cell.angle_alpha   90.00
_cell.angle_beta   90.00
_cell.angle_gamma   90.00
#
_symmetry.space_group_name_H-M   'P 1'
#
loop_
_entity.id
_entity.type
_entity.pdbx_description
1 polymer ?
#
loop_
_entity_poly.entity_id
_entity_poly.type
_entity_poly.pdbx_seq_one_letter_code
_entity_poly.pdbx_strand_id
1 'polypeptide(L)'
;ESLPPGQELLKNREYSVIYAKVDDIPFSVRELGRLREITFRDVGEGTGKSLDLDIFDEYYYHLIVWNHVKKEIVGAYRLGPTDEIIRKYGPSGLYTSTLFRYKAGIFDKMGPSLELGRSFIRKEYQKKYAPLLLLWKGISLFIVRNPHYVNLFGPVSITGDYNAASR
;
A
#
# COMPACT_ATOMS: atom_id res chain seq x y z
N GLU A 1 -0.11 19.85 -6.33
CA GLU A 1 0.25 18.62 -7.07
C GLU A 1 -0.88 18.28 -8.02
N SER A 2 -0.58 17.80 -9.23
CA SER A 2 -1.58 17.35 -10.20
C SER A 2 -1.43 15.86 -10.42
N LEU A 3 -2.47 15.09 -10.12
CA LEU A 3 -2.49 13.67 -10.44
C LEU A 3 -2.50 13.48 -11.96
N PRO A 4 -1.69 12.54 -12.50
CA PRO A 4 -1.78 12.19 -13.90
C PRO A 4 -3.19 11.72 -14.30
N PRO A 5 -3.61 11.93 -15.56
CA PRO A 5 -4.89 11.43 -16.04
C PRO A 5 -5.03 9.92 -15.83
N GLY A 6 -6.23 9.47 -15.45
CA GLY A 6 -6.51 8.05 -15.22
C GLY A 6 -6.06 7.50 -13.86
N GLN A 7 -5.38 8.28 -13.01
CA GLN A 7 -4.92 7.83 -11.69
C GLN A 7 -6.03 7.84 -10.60
N GLU A 8 -7.20 8.41 -10.88
CA GLU A 8 -8.40 8.26 -10.04
C GLU A 8 -9.14 6.97 -10.42
N LEU A 9 -9.23 6.04 -9.46
CA LEU A 9 -9.87 4.75 -9.62
C LEU A 9 -11.37 4.85 -9.34
N LEU A 10 -11.73 5.57 -8.28
CA LEU A 10 -13.09 5.72 -7.82
C LEU A 10 -13.28 7.08 -7.17
N LYS A 11 -14.45 7.68 -7.38
CA LYS A 11 -14.88 8.90 -6.72
C LYS A 11 -16.34 8.79 -6.32
N ASN A 12 -16.64 9.17 -5.08
CA ASN A 12 -18.01 9.37 -4.61
C ASN A 12 -18.15 10.79 -4.03
N ARG A 13 -19.22 11.04 -3.25
CA ARG A 13 -19.51 12.37 -2.67
C ARG A 13 -18.59 12.79 -1.52
N GLU A 14 -17.80 11.89 -0.95
CA GLU A 14 -16.93 12.20 0.20
C GLU A 14 -15.47 11.75 -0.01
N TYR A 15 -15.28 10.66 -0.74
CA TYR A 15 -13.99 10.02 -0.94
C TYR A 15 -13.61 9.89 -2.41
N SER A 16 -12.31 10.02 -2.66
CA SER A 16 -11.65 9.54 -3.87
C SER A 16 -10.68 8.40 -3.51
N VAL A 17 -10.52 7.46 -4.42
CA VAL A 17 -9.47 6.44 -4.36
C VAL A 17 -8.57 6.67 -5.56
N ILE A 18 -7.30 6.94 -5.28
CA ILE A 18 -6.28 7.27 -6.27
C ILE A 18 -5.10 6.32 -6.12
N TYR A 19 -4.30 6.14 -7.16
CA TYR A 19 -2.97 5.55 -7.06
C TYR A 19 -1.96 6.46 -7.74
N ALA A 20 -0.70 6.48 -7.30
CA ALA A 20 0.34 7.29 -7.94
C ALA A 20 1.74 6.86 -7.46
N LYS A 21 2.78 7.22 -8.20
CA LYS A 21 4.18 7.07 -7.74
C LYS A 21 4.62 8.35 -7.01
N VAL A 22 5.74 8.28 -6.29
CA VAL A 22 6.25 9.43 -5.51
C VAL A 22 6.51 10.65 -6.39
N ASP A 23 6.94 10.46 -7.64
CA ASP A 23 7.24 11.55 -8.58
C ASP A 23 5.99 12.39 -8.91
N ASP A 24 4.80 11.80 -8.84
CA ASP A 24 3.53 12.47 -9.13
C ASP A 24 3.01 13.27 -7.92
N ILE A 25 3.27 12.78 -6.71
CA ILE A 25 2.65 13.25 -5.45
C ILE A 25 3.63 13.28 -4.25
N PRO A 26 4.80 13.92 -4.37
CA PRO A 26 5.86 13.84 -3.36
C PRO A 26 5.44 14.32 -1.96
N PHE A 27 4.64 15.38 -1.88
CA PHE A 27 4.13 15.89 -0.60
C PHE A 27 3.10 14.94 0.02
N SER A 28 2.27 14.32 -0.81
CA SER A 28 1.30 13.32 -0.33
C SER A 28 1.96 12.04 0.17
N VAL A 29 3.05 11.57 -0.48
CA VAL A 29 3.83 10.42 0.02
C VAL A 29 4.55 10.76 1.31
N ARG A 30 5.09 11.97 1.44
CA ARG A 30 5.68 12.43 2.71
C ARG A 30 4.64 12.44 3.84
N GLU A 31 3.44 12.94 3.57
CA GLU A 31 2.35 12.93 4.55
C GLU A 31 1.86 11.51 4.86
N LEU A 32 1.81 10.63 3.86
CA LEU A 32 1.54 9.21 4.05
C LEU A 32 2.52 8.60 5.04
N GLY A 33 3.83 8.86 4.90
CA GLY A 33 4.84 8.36 5.83
C GLY A 33 4.66 8.85 7.27
N ARG A 34 4.24 10.11 7.45
CA ARG A 34 3.93 10.66 8.78
C ARG A 34 2.71 9.97 9.40
N LEU A 35 1.63 9.82 8.63
CA LEU A 35 0.39 9.20 9.08
C LEU A 35 0.55 7.70 9.35
N ARG A 36 1.37 7.02 8.53
CA ARG A 36 1.73 5.62 8.67
C ARG A 36 2.45 5.38 9.99
N GLU A 37 3.48 6.19 10.28
CA GLU A 37 4.19 6.13 11.56
C GLU A 37 3.27 6.38 12.76
N ILE A 38 2.44 7.41 12.73
CA ILE A 38 1.49 7.70 13.82
C ILE A 38 0.56 6.49 14.06
N THR A 39 0.07 5.89 12.97
CA THR A 39 -0.89 4.78 13.05
C THR A 39 -0.24 3.51 13.59
N PHE A 40 0.96 3.17 13.11
CA PHE A 40 1.67 1.97 13.57
C PHE A 40 2.20 2.12 14.99
N ARG A 41 2.70 3.30 15.36
CA ARG A 41 3.16 3.57 16.74
C ARG A 41 2.05 3.43 17.78
N ASP A 42 0.82 3.80 17.43
CA ASP A 42 -0.33 3.69 18.34
C ASP A 42 -0.65 2.24 18.75
N VAL A 43 -0.19 1.25 17.98
CA VAL A 43 -0.37 -0.18 18.25
C VAL A 43 0.94 -0.88 18.64
N GLY A 44 1.97 -0.11 19.02
CA GLY A 44 3.28 -0.64 19.45
C GLY A 44 4.20 -1.07 18.30
N GLU A 45 3.83 -0.76 17.06
CA GLU A 45 4.62 -1.00 15.85
C GLU A 45 5.31 0.31 15.40
N GLY A 46 5.83 0.33 14.17
CA GLY A 46 6.38 1.53 13.55
C GLY A 46 7.90 1.65 13.69
N THR A 47 8.45 2.71 13.11
CA THR A 47 9.90 2.88 12.96
C THR A 47 10.53 3.69 14.09
N GLY A 48 9.73 4.40 14.88
CA GLY A 48 10.20 5.37 15.88
C GLY A 48 10.73 6.68 15.28
N LYS A 49 10.73 6.83 13.95
CA LYS A 49 11.19 8.04 13.25
C LYS A 49 10.04 9.05 13.10
N SER A 50 10.30 10.19 12.48
CA SER A 50 9.25 11.16 12.16
C SER A 50 8.38 10.73 10.96
N LEU A 51 8.95 9.91 10.07
CA LEU A 51 8.31 9.37 8.88
C LEU A 51 8.63 7.87 8.79
N ASP A 52 7.59 7.07 8.62
CA ASP A 52 7.73 5.69 8.17
C ASP A 52 7.77 5.74 6.64
N LEU A 53 8.98 5.87 6.08
CA LEU A 53 9.29 5.73 4.66
C LEU A 53 10.55 4.88 4.48
N ASP A 54 10.57 4.05 3.44
CA ASP A 54 11.70 3.22 3.06
C ASP A 54 12.03 3.39 1.56
N ILE A 55 13.11 2.76 1.10
CA ILE A 55 13.57 2.86 -0.30
C ILE A 55 12.53 2.35 -1.32
N PHE A 56 11.60 1.49 -0.89
CA PHE A 56 10.58 0.92 -1.78
C PHE A 56 9.50 1.97 -2.09
N ASP A 57 9.29 2.94 -1.19
CA ASP A 57 8.33 4.02 -1.42
C ASP A 57 8.70 4.92 -2.63
N GLU A 58 9.94 4.84 -3.12
CA GLU A 58 10.43 5.57 -4.30
C GLU A 58 9.89 5.04 -5.64
N TYR A 59 9.50 3.77 -5.72
CA TYR A 59 9.09 3.15 -6.99
C TYR A 59 7.83 2.30 -6.93
N TYR A 60 7.30 2.04 -5.73
CA TYR A 60 5.98 1.43 -5.60
C TYR A 60 4.89 2.46 -5.89
N TYR A 61 3.72 1.96 -6.31
CA TYR A 61 2.52 2.79 -6.34
C TYR A 61 1.95 2.91 -4.92
N HIS A 62 1.43 4.09 -4.61
CA HIS A 62 0.71 4.39 -3.38
C HIS A 62 -0.77 4.51 -3.70
N LEU A 63 -1.57 3.53 -3.27
CA LEU A 63 -3.03 3.56 -3.33
C LEU A 63 -3.54 4.36 -2.12
N ILE A 64 -4.22 5.48 -2.35
CA ILE A 64 -4.61 6.42 -1.31
C ILE A 64 -6.13 6.60 -1.33
N VAL A 65 -6.75 6.52 -0.14
CA VAL A 65 -8.11 7.01 0.07
C VAL A 65 -8.04 8.45 0.56
N TRP A 66 -8.59 9.37 -0.23
CA TRP A 66 -8.62 10.80 0.04
C TRP A 66 -10.03 11.24 0.43
N ASN A 67 -10.20 11.93 1.55
CA ASN A 67 -11.45 12.59 1.91
C ASN A 67 -11.41 14.03 1.40
N HIS A 68 -12.24 14.39 0.42
CA HIS A 68 -12.23 15.74 -0.15
C HIS A 68 -13.06 16.76 0.63
N VAL A 69 -13.96 16.31 1.51
CA VAL A 69 -14.71 17.19 2.43
C VAL A 69 -13.75 17.71 3.51
N LYS A 70 -12.96 16.83 4.10
CA LYS A 70 -11.98 17.15 5.14
C LYS A 70 -10.59 17.51 4.61
N LYS A 71 -10.35 17.28 3.32
CA LYS A 71 -9.07 17.51 2.64
C LYS A 71 -7.91 16.77 3.32
N GLU A 72 -8.09 15.47 3.55
CA GLU A 72 -7.09 14.66 4.23
C GLU A 72 -7.02 13.22 3.73
N ILE A 73 -5.85 12.59 3.88
CA ILE A 73 -5.66 11.16 3.65
C ILE A 73 -6.39 10.41 4.76
N VAL A 74 -7.10 9.35 4.38
CA VAL A 74 -7.86 8.47 5.27
C VAL A 74 -7.08 7.21 5.61
N GLY A 75 -6.43 6.65 4.59
CA GLY A 75 -5.66 5.42 4.66
C GLY A 75 -5.00 5.15 3.31
N ALA A 76 -4.08 4.20 3.29
CA ALA A 76 -3.34 3.86 2.09
C ALA A 76 -2.92 2.39 2.05
N TYR A 77 -2.51 1.96 0.88
CA TYR A 77 -1.87 0.67 0.60
C TYR A 77 -0.71 0.90 -0.37
N ARG A 78 0.38 0.15 -0.22
CA ARG A 78 1.47 0.13 -1.19
C ARG A 78 1.30 -1.03 -2.17
N LEU A 79 1.42 -0.77 -3.47
CA LEU A 79 1.27 -1.74 -4.55
C LEU A 79 2.57 -1.87 -5.34
N GLY A 80 3.12 -3.07 -5.41
CA GLY A 80 4.38 -3.38 -6.08
C GLY A 80 4.20 -4.38 -7.22
N PRO A 81 4.07 -3.90 -8.47
CA PRO A 81 4.03 -4.79 -9.63
C PRO A 81 5.33 -5.57 -9.80
N THR A 82 5.28 -6.90 -9.68
CA THR A 82 6.52 -7.69 -9.65
C THR A 82 7.26 -7.68 -10.97
N ASP A 83 6.56 -7.63 -12.10
CA ASP A 83 7.15 -7.61 -13.43
C ASP A 83 7.80 -6.27 -13.79
N GLU A 84 7.32 -5.15 -13.24
CA GLU A 84 8.00 -3.84 -13.32
C GLU A 84 9.24 -3.83 -12.42
N ILE A 85 9.06 -4.22 -11.15
CA ILE A 85 10.09 -4.10 -10.12
C ILE A 85 11.25 -5.07 -10.39
N ILE A 86 10.97 -6.34 -10.64
CA ILE A 86 12.01 -7.36 -10.87
C ILE A 86 12.82 -7.03 -12.12
N ARG A 87 12.18 -6.53 -13.17
CA ARG A 87 12.86 -6.13 -14.40
C ARG A 87 13.87 -5.00 -14.18
N LYS A 88 13.58 -4.07 -13.26
CA LYS A 88 14.42 -2.89 -13.01
C LYS A 88 15.44 -3.10 -11.87
N TYR A 89 15.05 -3.81 -10.82
CA TYR A 89 15.81 -3.91 -9.57
C TYR A 89 16.14 -5.36 -9.15
N GLY A 90 15.75 -6.34 -9.97
CA GLY A 90 15.84 -7.76 -9.62
C GLY A 90 14.87 -8.16 -8.49
N PRO A 91 14.89 -9.43 -8.05
CA PRO A 91 14.06 -9.90 -6.94
C PRO A 91 14.30 -9.15 -5.61
N SER A 92 15.49 -8.58 -5.43
CA SER A 92 15.83 -7.73 -4.27
C SER A 92 15.09 -6.39 -4.24
N GLY A 93 14.48 -5.99 -5.36
CA GLY A 93 13.62 -4.81 -5.41
C GLY A 93 12.26 -5.02 -4.73
N LEU A 94 11.91 -6.25 -4.35
CA LEU A 94 10.67 -6.51 -3.62
C LEU A 94 10.86 -6.31 -2.13
N TYR A 95 9.94 -5.62 -1.46
CA TYR A 95 10.02 -5.39 -0.01
C TYR A 95 10.09 -6.69 0.77
N THR A 96 9.25 -7.66 0.44
CA THR A 96 9.23 -9.00 1.04
C THR A 96 10.52 -9.77 0.88
N SER A 97 11.41 -9.41 -0.05
CA SER A 97 12.75 -10.00 -0.14
C SER A 97 13.64 -9.64 1.05
N THR A 98 13.33 -8.55 1.77
CA THR A 98 14.02 -8.19 3.02
C THR A 98 13.54 -9.03 4.21
N LEU A 99 12.40 -9.72 4.06
CA LEU A 99 11.78 -10.52 5.12
C LEU A 99 11.93 -12.02 4.86
N PHE A 100 11.93 -12.43 3.59
CA PHE A 100 11.88 -13.82 3.17
C PHE A 100 12.91 -14.10 2.07
N ARG A 101 13.41 -15.34 2.04
CA ARG A 101 14.24 -15.83 0.94
C ARG A 101 13.36 -16.50 -0.09
N TYR A 102 13.36 -15.97 -1.30
CA TYR A 102 12.66 -16.58 -2.42
C TYR A 102 13.43 -17.77 -2.98
N LYS A 103 12.69 -18.84 -3.32
CA LYS A 103 13.24 -19.92 -4.14
C LYS A 103 13.49 -19.40 -5.55
N ALA A 104 14.60 -19.84 -6.16
CA ALA A 104 14.90 -19.53 -7.55
C ALA A 104 13.73 -19.93 -8.46
N GLY A 105 13.39 -19.06 -9.43
CA GLY A 105 12.31 -19.27 -10.38
C GLY A 105 10.88 -19.18 -9.82
N ILE A 106 10.68 -18.74 -8.58
CA ILE A 106 9.33 -18.59 -8.02
C ILE A 106 8.50 -17.57 -8.81
N PHE A 107 9.10 -16.44 -9.20
CA PHE A 107 8.41 -15.39 -9.93
C PHE A 107 8.16 -15.75 -11.40
N ASP A 108 9.00 -16.60 -11.99
CA ASP A 108 8.75 -17.15 -13.33
C ASP A 108 7.51 -18.07 -13.32
N LYS A 109 7.29 -18.79 -12.20
CA LYS A 109 6.12 -19.66 -12.02
C LYS A 109 4.86 -18.88 -11.65
N MET A 110 4.98 -17.86 -10.80
CA MET A 110 3.85 -17.01 -10.39
C MET A 110 3.40 -16.09 -11.52
N GLY A 111 4.30 -15.70 -12.43
CA GLY A 111 4.03 -14.67 -13.42
C GLY A 111 3.83 -13.29 -12.79
N PRO A 112 3.36 -12.30 -13.58
CA PRO A 112 3.05 -10.97 -13.08
C PRO A 112 2.11 -11.02 -11.88
N SER A 113 2.54 -10.42 -10.78
CA SER A 113 1.87 -10.45 -9.49
C SER A 113 1.92 -9.06 -8.86
N LEU A 114 1.07 -8.81 -7.87
CA LEU A 114 1.08 -7.57 -7.11
C LEU A 114 1.53 -7.86 -5.68
N GLU A 115 2.66 -7.28 -5.29
CA GLU A 115 3.05 -7.21 -3.89
C GLU A 115 2.25 -6.11 -3.19
N LEU A 116 1.58 -6.47 -2.11
CA LEU A 116 0.77 -5.60 -1.28
C LEU A 116 1.48 -5.41 0.06
N GLY A 117 1.61 -4.16 0.53
CA GLY A 117 2.08 -3.93 1.90
C GLY A 117 1.78 -2.56 2.45
N ARG A 118 2.27 -2.30 3.67
CA ARG A 118 2.21 -1.00 4.35
C ARG A 118 0.79 -0.42 4.46
N SER A 119 -0.22 -1.29 4.54
CA SER A 119 -1.61 -0.85 4.66
C SER A 119 -1.85 -0.19 6.01
N PHE A 120 -2.49 0.96 6.01
CA PHE A 120 -2.96 1.58 7.24
C PHE A 120 -4.25 2.35 7.00
N ILE A 121 -5.04 2.49 8.07
CA ILE A 121 -6.19 3.40 8.14
C ILE A 121 -5.96 4.24 9.38
N ARG A 122 -6.01 5.56 9.23
CA ARG A 122 -5.82 6.47 10.36
C ARG A 122 -6.83 6.20 11.47
N LYS A 123 -6.41 6.42 12.71
CA LYS A 123 -7.18 6.09 13.93
C LYS A 123 -8.61 6.64 13.92
N GLU A 124 -8.82 7.86 13.43
CA GLU A 124 -10.13 8.53 13.38
C GLU A 124 -11.11 7.88 12.37
N TYR A 125 -10.60 6.99 11.52
CA TYR A 125 -11.32 6.26 10.50
C TYR A 125 -11.38 4.75 10.76
N GLN A 126 -10.63 4.25 11.74
CA GLN A 126 -10.71 2.85 12.17
C GLN A 126 -12.11 2.53 12.72
N LYS A 127 -12.49 1.26 12.66
CA LYS A 127 -13.85 0.75 12.98
C LYS A 127 -14.98 1.28 12.10
N LYS A 128 -14.71 2.20 11.17
CA LYS A 128 -15.65 2.57 10.11
C LYS A 128 -15.52 1.57 8.95
N TYR A 129 -16.65 1.24 8.34
CA TYR A 129 -16.70 0.28 7.23
C TYR A 129 -16.07 0.82 5.94
N ALA A 130 -16.30 2.11 5.64
CA ALA A 130 -15.96 2.69 4.34
C ALA A 130 -14.47 2.66 3.97
N PRO A 131 -13.50 3.03 4.84
CA PRO A 131 -12.09 3.12 4.46
C PRO A 131 -11.49 1.80 3.95
N LEU A 132 -11.72 0.70 4.68
CA LEU A 132 -11.20 -0.62 4.29
C LEU A 132 -11.86 -1.10 3.00
N LEU A 133 -13.18 -0.92 2.87
CA LEU A 133 -13.90 -1.24 1.63
C LEU A 133 -13.34 -0.46 0.44
N LEU A 134 -13.06 0.83 0.61
CA LEU A 134 -12.53 1.68 -0.46
C LEU A 134 -11.12 1.28 -0.89
N LEU A 135 -10.26 0.90 0.05
CA LEU A 135 -8.94 0.33 -0.28
C LEU A 135 -9.09 -0.94 -1.11
N TRP A 136 -9.93 -1.89 -0.68
CA TRP A 136 -10.18 -3.11 -1.45
C TRP A 136 -10.78 -2.84 -2.83
N LYS A 137 -11.75 -1.91 -2.94
CA LYS A 137 -12.28 -1.46 -4.24
C LYS A 137 -11.19 -0.86 -5.11
N GLY A 138 -10.28 -0.08 -4.53
CA GLY A 138 -9.12 0.48 -5.23
C GLY A 138 -8.20 -0.60 -5.79
N ILE A 139 -7.83 -1.59 -4.98
CA ILE A 139 -7.03 -2.75 -5.40
C ILE A 139 -7.75 -3.49 -6.54
N SER A 140 -9.04 -3.81 -6.38
CA SER A 140 -9.82 -4.47 -7.43
C SER A 140 -9.85 -3.67 -8.74
N LEU A 141 -10.05 -2.36 -8.68
CA LEU A 141 -10.07 -1.50 -9.87
C LEU A 141 -8.69 -1.40 -10.53
N PHE A 142 -7.62 -1.38 -9.75
CA PHE A 142 -6.26 -1.43 -10.27
C PHE A 142 -6.02 -2.75 -11.03
N ILE A 143 -6.46 -3.89 -10.48
CA ILE A 143 -6.35 -5.21 -11.13
C ILE A 143 -7.23 -5.28 -12.39
N VAL A 144 -8.45 -4.74 -12.35
CA VAL A 144 -9.33 -4.71 -13.55
C VAL A 144 -8.68 -3.92 -14.69
N ARG A 145 -7.95 -2.85 -14.39
CA ARG A 145 -7.18 -2.08 -15.37
C ARG A 145 -5.89 -2.78 -15.81
N ASN A 146 -5.41 -3.75 -15.04
CA ASN A 146 -4.16 -4.48 -15.24
C ASN A 146 -4.40 -5.99 -15.06
N PRO A 147 -5.16 -6.63 -15.96
CA PRO A 147 -5.71 -7.98 -15.75
C PRO A 147 -4.65 -9.09 -15.73
N HIS A 148 -3.39 -8.77 -16.06
CA HIS A 148 -2.26 -9.69 -15.95
C HIS A 148 -1.82 -9.94 -14.50
N TYR A 149 -2.18 -9.09 -13.54
CA TYR A 149 -1.94 -9.34 -12.12
C TYR A 149 -3.00 -10.29 -11.54
N VAL A 150 -2.72 -11.60 -11.62
CA VAL A 150 -3.63 -12.64 -11.13
C VAL A 150 -3.31 -13.12 -9.72
N ASN A 151 -2.11 -12.82 -9.21
CA ASN A 151 -1.66 -13.19 -7.88
C ASN A 151 -1.41 -11.94 -7.03
N LEU A 152 -1.91 -11.95 -5.80
CA LEU A 152 -1.65 -10.93 -4.79
C LEU A 152 -0.91 -11.58 -3.62
N PHE A 153 0.17 -10.98 -3.16
CA PHE A 153 0.90 -11.46 -1.99
C PHE A 153 1.47 -10.30 -1.20
N GLY A 154 1.78 -10.52 0.07
CA GLY A 154 2.28 -9.47 0.94
C GLY A 154 2.50 -9.99 2.36
N PRO A 155 3.33 -9.31 3.15
CA PRO A 155 3.48 -9.64 4.55
C PRO A 155 2.33 -9.02 5.36
N VAL A 156 1.87 -9.73 6.39
CA VAL A 156 0.97 -9.19 7.41
C VAL A 156 1.69 -9.22 8.76
N SER A 157 1.61 -8.13 9.50
CA SER A 157 2.11 -8.08 10.87
C SER A 157 1.12 -8.76 11.81
N ILE A 158 1.65 -9.58 12.71
CA ILE A 158 0.92 -10.25 13.78
C ILE A 158 1.43 -9.61 15.07
N THR A 159 0.57 -8.86 15.77
CA THR A 159 0.96 -8.17 17.01
C THR A 159 1.27 -9.17 18.13
N GLY A 160 2.12 -8.77 19.08
CA GLY A 160 2.51 -9.60 20.22
C GLY A 160 1.38 -9.99 21.17
N ASP A 161 0.22 -9.31 21.10
CA ASP A 161 -1.00 -9.65 21.86
C ASP A 161 -1.75 -10.88 21.30
N TYR A 162 -1.14 -11.62 20.37
CA TYR A 162 -1.65 -12.87 19.86
C TYR A 162 -1.70 -13.95 20.96
N ASN A 163 -2.84 -14.00 21.67
CA ASN A 163 -3.11 -15.03 22.66
C ASN A 163 -3.29 -16.40 22.00
N ALA A 164 -2.78 -17.44 22.66
CA ALA A 164 -2.83 -18.84 22.20
C ALA A 164 -4.25 -19.40 21.98
N ALA A 165 -5.30 -18.67 22.36
CA ALA A 165 -6.71 -19.02 22.16
C ALA A 165 -7.22 -18.77 20.72
N SER A 166 -6.39 -18.25 19.82
CA SER A 166 -6.74 -18.03 18.40
C SER A 166 -6.28 -19.17 17.47
N ARG A 167 -6.13 -20.39 17.99
CA ARG A 167 -5.87 -21.63 17.22
C ARG A 167 -7.14 -22.44 17.01
#